data_AF-A0A1G2YW30-F1
#
_entry.id   AF-A0A1G2YW30-F1
#
_cell.length_a   1.000
_cell.length_b   1.000
_cell.length_c   1.000
_cell.angle_alpha   90.00
_cell.angle_beta   90.00
_cell.angle_gamma   90.00
#
_symmetry.space_group_name_H-M   'P 1'
#
loop_
_entity.id
_entity.type
_entity.pdbx_description
1 polymer ?
#
loop_
_entity_poly.entity_id
_entity_poly.type
_entity_poly.pdbx_seq_one_letter_code
_entity_poly.pdbx_strand_id
1 'polypeptide(L)'
;MDDVVIVEGEWGRIEEITLTYVVVRIWDLRRLIVPIAYFIEKPFQNWTRVSADILGTAFLYVDHTVPVDAIRAELQRILEGAE
;
A
#
# COMPACT_ATOMS: atom_id res chain seq x y z
N MET A 1 -12.07 1.02 -10.63
CA MET A 1 -11.56 2.40 -10.72
C MET A 1 -11.58 2.93 -9.31
N ASP A 2 -10.47 2.75 -8.59
CA ASP A 2 -10.40 3.13 -7.17
C ASP A 2 -8.94 3.01 -6.69
N ASP A 3 -8.00 3.36 -7.56
CA ASP A 3 -6.60 3.06 -7.31
C ASP A 3 -6.03 3.92 -6.19
N VAL A 4 -5.37 3.26 -5.24
CA VAL A 4 -4.69 3.91 -4.12
C VAL A 4 -3.30 4.32 -4.60
N VAL A 5 -3.02 5.61 -4.52
CA VAL A 5 -1.76 6.20 -4.96
C VAL A 5 -1.14 7.06 -3.87
N ILE A 6 0.19 7.13 -3.90
CA ILE A 6 0.96 8.11 -3.14
C ILE A 6 1.54 9.12 -4.11
N VAL A 7 1.18 10.40 -3.93
CA VAL A 7 1.59 11.53 -4.77
C VAL A 7 1.99 12.69 -3.87
N GLU A 8 3.17 13.29 -4.09
CA GLU A 8 3.72 14.37 -3.23
C GLU A 8 3.75 14.03 -1.72
N GLY A 9 3.87 12.74 -1.38
CA GLY A 9 3.84 12.27 0.01
C GLY A 9 2.43 12.14 0.62
N GLU A 10 1.39 12.50 -0.12
CA GLU A 10 0.00 12.33 0.28
C GLU A 10 -0.54 10.98 -0.19
N TRP A 11 -1.23 10.27 0.70
CA TRP A 11 -1.91 9.01 0.41
C TRP A 11 -3.37 9.28 0.06
N GLY A 12 -3.84 8.77 -1.08
CA GLY A 12 -5.21 8.96 -1.50
C GLY A 12 -5.67 8.02 -2.61
N ARG A 13 -6.96 8.13 -2.96
CA ARG A 13 -7.60 7.34 -4.02
C ARG A 13 -7.91 8.22 -5.22
N ILE A 14 -7.71 7.70 -6.42
CA ILE A 14 -8.09 8.41 -7.64
C ILE A 14 -9.62 8.44 -7.75
N GLU A 15 -10.20 9.64 -7.74
CA GLU A 15 -11.65 9.84 -7.98
C GLU A 15 -11.94 10.05 -9.45
N GLU A 16 -11.12 10.86 -10.14
CA GLU A 16 -11.38 11.30 -11.50
C GLU A 16 -10.07 11.52 -12.28
N ILE A 17 -10.07 11.13 -13.56
CA ILE A 17 -8.95 11.34 -14.49
C ILE A 17 -9.46 12.13 -15.68
N THR A 18 -8.91 13.32 -15.88
CA THR A 18 -9.20 14.22 -17.01
C THR A 18 -7.95 14.41 -17.87
N LEU A 19 -8.11 14.99 -19.06
CA LEU A 19 -7.00 15.34 -19.95
C LEU A 19 -6.00 16.34 -19.35
N THR A 20 -6.41 17.18 -18.40
CA THR A 20 -5.56 18.25 -17.85
C THR A 20 -5.17 18.00 -16.40
N TYR A 21 -5.97 17.24 -15.65
CA TYR A 21 -5.75 16.98 -14.23
C TYR A 21 -6.34 15.64 -13.78
N VAL A 22 -5.84 15.17 -12.64
CA VAL A 22 -6.32 14.01 -11.90
C VAL A 22 -6.77 14.50 -10.51
N VAL A 23 -7.93 14.02 -10.05
CA VAL A 23 -8.46 14.30 -8.71
C VAL A 23 -8.13 13.13 -7.80
N VAL A 24 -7.37 13.40 -6.74
CA VAL A 24 -7.01 12.43 -5.71
C VAL A 24 -7.74 12.80 -4.41
N ARG A 25 -8.59 11.91 -3.90
CA ARG A 25 -9.20 12.04 -2.57
C ARG A 25 -8.21 11.56 -1.54
N ILE A 26 -7.71 12.46 -0.72
CA ILE A 26 -6.80 12.12 0.38
C ILE A 26 -7.59 11.70 1.63
N TRP A 27 -6.91 11.05 2.58
CA TRP A 27 -7.53 10.44 3.76
C TRP A 27 -8.33 11.43 4.64
N ASP A 28 -7.97 12.71 4.63
CA ASP A 28 -8.65 13.77 5.37
C ASP A 28 -9.83 14.40 4.61
N LEU A 29 -10.30 13.73 3.54
CA LEU A 29 -11.44 14.12 2.69
C LEU A 29 -11.21 15.36 1.82
N ARG A 30 -10.01 15.96 1.82
CA ARG A 30 -9.66 16.98 0.82
C ARG A 30 -9.46 16.34 -0.56
N ARG A 31 -9.62 17.16 -1.61
CA ARG A 31 -9.35 16.77 -3.00
C ARG A 31 -8.06 17.45 -3.42
N LEU A 32 -7.06 16.66 -3.72
CA LEU A 32 -5.82 17.12 -4.31
C LEU A 32 -5.98 17.06 -5.84
N ILE A 33 -5.92 18.22 -6.50
CA ILE A 33 -5.98 18.33 -7.96
C ILE A 33 -4.54 18.38 -8.47
N VAL A 34 -4.15 17.38 -9.24
CA VAL A 34 -2.78 17.22 -9.73
C VAL A 34 -2.79 17.31 -11.26
N PRO A 35 -2.01 18.21 -11.89
CA PRO A 35 -1.92 18.29 -13.35
C PRO A 35 -1.44 16.98 -13.97
N ILE A 36 -1.99 16.57 -15.12
CA ILE A 36 -1.62 15.27 -15.72
C ILE A 36 -0.12 15.18 -16.06
N ALA A 37 0.50 16.31 -16.43
CA ALA A 37 1.93 16.39 -16.74
C ALA A 37 2.79 15.89 -15.57
N TYR A 38 2.32 16.08 -14.33
CA TYR A 38 3.00 15.57 -13.13
C TYR A 38 3.20 14.05 -13.18
N PHE A 39 2.15 13.29 -13.53
CA PHE A 39 2.20 11.82 -13.57
C PHE A 39 3.02 11.28 -14.74
N ILE A 40 3.28 12.12 -15.74
CA ILE A 40 4.13 11.79 -16.89
C ILE A 40 5.61 12.04 -16.54
N GLU A 41 5.89 13.12 -15.82
CA GLU A 41 7.26 13.58 -15.55
C GLU A 41 7.85 13.02 -14.25
N LYS A 42 7.01 12.70 -13.26
CA LYS A 42 7.44 12.29 -11.92
C LYS A 42 6.99 10.87 -11.58
N PRO A 43 7.84 10.09 -10.89
CA PRO A 43 7.44 8.78 -10.40
C PRO A 43 6.36 8.91 -9.32
N PHE A 44 5.41 7.97 -9.31
CA PHE A 44 4.39 7.82 -8.28
C PHE A 44 4.26 6.34 -7.91
N GLN A 45 3.68 6.05 -6.74
CA GLN A 45 3.43 4.67 -6.31
C GLN A 45 1.95 4.35 -6.48
N ASN A 46 1.64 3.27 -7.20
CA ASN A 46 0.29 2.73 -7.29
C ASN A 46 0.24 1.42 -6.49
N TRP A 47 -0.51 1.44 -5.39
CA TRP A 47 -0.57 0.37 -4.41
C TRP A 47 -1.63 -0.69 -4.72
N THR A 48 -2.52 -0.45 -5.68
CA THR A 48 -3.64 -1.36 -6.03
C THR A 48 -3.59 -1.85 -7.47
N ARG A 49 -2.47 -1.63 -8.18
CA ARG A 49 -2.33 -2.00 -9.60
C ARG A 49 -2.48 -3.51 -9.85
N VAL A 50 -2.26 -4.36 -8.85
CA VAL A 50 -2.33 -5.83 -9.00
C VAL A 50 -3.12 -6.49 -7.84
N SER A 51 -2.93 -6.05 -6.59
CA SER A 51 -3.80 -6.40 -5.47
C SER A 51 -3.72 -5.33 -4.38
N ALA A 52 -4.69 -5.27 -3.46
CA ALA A 52 -4.67 -4.38 -2.30
C ALA A 52 -3.84 -4.95 -1.13
N ASP A 53 -3.10 -6.04 -1.38
CA ASP A 53 -2.34 -6.73 -0.35
C ASP A 53 -1.09 -5.93 -0.04
N ILE A 54 -1.06 -5.37 1.17
CA ILE A 54 0.11 -4.65 1.67
C ILE A 54 1.06 -5.66 2.28
N LEU A 55 2.25 -5.79 1.69
CA LEU A 55 3.31 -6.61 2.26
C LEU A 55 3.86 -5.91 3.52
N GLY A 56 3.59 -6.49 4.69
CA GLY A 56 4.11 -6.04 5.97
C GLY A 56 5.18 -6.99 6.51
N THR A 57 6.18 -6.43 7.19
CA THR A 57 7.20 -7.21 7.90
C THR A 57 6.99 -7.07 9.41
N ALA A 58 6.94 -8.20 10.13
CA ALA A 58 6.94 -8.23 11.58
C ALA A 58 8.31 -8.69 12.10
N PHE A 59 8.84 -8.00 13.11
CA PHE A 59 10.07 -8.39 13.79
C PHE A 59 9.74 -9.00 15.15
N LEU A 60 10.28 -10.19 15.40
CA LEU A 60 10.16 -10.89 16.68
C LEU A 60 11.51 -10.84 17.39
N TYR A 61 11.54 -10.20 18.55
CA TYR A 61 12.70 -10.20 19.44
C TYR A 61 12.55 -11.33 20.45
N VAL A 62 13.47 -12.28 20.41
CA VAL A 62 13.41 -13.54 21.16
C VAL A 62 14.78 -13.87 21.74
N ASP A 63 14.79 -14.75 22.74
CA ASP A 63 16.02 -15.28 23.30
C ASP A 63 16.76 -16.18 22.29
N HIS A 64 18.09 -16.25 22.39
CA HIS A 64 18.92 -17.04 21.49
C HIS A 64 18.71 -18.56 21.59
N THR A 65 18.11 -19.03 22.68
CA THR A 65 17.80 -20.45 22.90
C THR A 65 16.48 -20.87 22.26
N VAL A 66 15.73 -19.95 21.65
CA VAL A 66 14.40 -20.24 21.15
C VAL A 66 14.45 -21.26 20.00
N PRO A 67 13.56 -22.27 19.98
CA PRO A 67 13.48 -23.22 18.88
C PRO A 67 12.85 -22.58 17.64
N VAL A 68 13.69 -22.13 16.70
CA VAL A 68 13.26 -21.45 15.47
C VAL A 68 12.30 -22.30 14.62
N ASP A 69 12.51 -23.63 14.59
CA ASP A 69 11.66 -24.54 13.82
C ASP A 69 10.23 -24.58 14.37
N ALA A 70 10.06 -24.54 15.69
CA ALA A 70 8.75 -24.51 16.32
C ALA A 70 8.00 -23.21 16.00
N ILE A 71 8.71 -22.07 16.01
CA ILE A 71 8.14 -20.77 15.61
C ILE A 71 7.68 -20.79 14.16
N ARG A 72 8.49 -21.38 13.26
CA ARG A 72 8.15 -21.49 11.84
C ARG A 72 6.91 -22.35 11.61
N ALA A 73 6.81 -23.48 12.30
CA ALA A 73 5.64 -24.36 12.23
C ALA A 73 4.37 -23.64 12.71
N GLU A 74 4.48 -22.87 13.80
CA GLU A 74 3.35 -22.11 14.33
C GLU A 74 2.93 -20.96 13.40
N LEU A 75 3.88 -20.24 12.80
CA LEU A 75 3.59 -19.24 11.78
C LEU A 75 2.83 -19.88 10.59
N GLN A 76 3.27 -21.04 10.14
CA GLN A 76 2.61 -21.76 9.05
C GLN A 76 1.17 -22.13 9.42
N ARG A 77 0.96 -22.66 10.64
CA ARG A 77 -0.39 -22.97 11.16
C ARG A 77 -1.31 -21.75 11.20
N ILE A 78 -0.78 -20.58 11.59
CA ILE A 78 -1.55 -19.33 11.62
C ILE A 78 -1.92 -18.89 10.20
N LEU A 79 -0.98 -18.97 9.25
CA LEU A 79 -1.22 -18.60 7.85
C LEU A 79 -2.27 -19.51 7.19
N GLU A 80 -2.21 -20.82 7.44
CA GLU A 80 -3.20 -21.79 6.95
C GLU A 80 -4.60 -21.56 7.55
N GLY A 81 -4.69 -20.97 8.75
CA GLY A 81 -5.97 -20.63 9.38
C GLY A 81 -6.49 -19.22 9.05
N ALA A 82 -5.72 -18.41 8.32
CA ALA A 82 -6.05 -17.03 7.97
C ALA A 82 -6.62 -16.88 6.54
N GLU A 83 -6.85 -18.00 5.84
CA GLU A 83 -7.51 -18.06 4.52
C GLU A 83 -9.04 -17.99 4.62
#